data_AF-A0A0V0HGV0-F1
#
_entry.id   AF-A0A0V0HGV0-F1
#
_cell.length_a   1.000
_cell.length_b   1.000
_cell.length_c   1.000
_cell.angle_alpha   90.00
_cell.angle_beta   90.00
_cell.angle_gamma   90.00
#
_symmetry.space_group_name_H-M   'P 1'
#
loop_
_entity.id
_entity.type
_entity.pdbx_description
1 polymer ?
#
loop_
_entity_poly.entity_id
_entity_poly.type
_entity_poly.pdbx_seq_one_letter_code
_entity_poly.pdbx_strand_id
1 'polypeptide(L)'
;MEEVNGGLIKLICCVKKSDWGRIGRESTVARLYYRNTGINIDQNQPYAEFWMGTHESGPSYVGDTENLTLKEWIERNPSVLGETVLNKWGTDFPFLFKVLSVAKALSIQAHPDKDLATSLHKEQPSAYKDDNHKPEMALALTEFEALCGFISLEELKLIVQTVPEIVELVGTARTEQVLELNEDDGKEKGKLVLQSVFTELMSANKDVVAEVIAKLISRLHVKNQARELTEKEQVVLRLEKQYPA
;
A
#
# COMPACT_ATOMS: atom_id res chain seq x y z
N MET A 1 29.37 24.95 -17.17
CA MET A 1 28.05 25.13 -16.55
C MET A 1 27.10 25.43 -17.69
N GLU A 2 26.39 24.42 -18.18
CA GLU A 2 25.31 24.69 -19.13
C GLU A 2 24.20 25.37 -18.34
N GLU A 3 23.98 26.66 -18.61
CA GLU A 3 22.78 27.36 -18.21
C GLU A 3 21.59 26.62 -18.81
N VAL A 4 20.80 25.97 -17.95
CA VAL A 4 19.52 25.39 -18.36
C VAL A 4 18.59 26.55 -18.70
N ASN A 5 18.55 26.89 -19.98
CA ASN A 5 17.69 27.93 -20.52
C ASN A 5 16.22 27.48 -20.42
N GLY A 6 15.47 28.10 -19.51
CA GLY A 6 14.06 27.82 -19.22
C GLY A 6 13.91 27.04 -17.92
N GLY A 7 13.17 27.59 -16.96
CA GLY A 7 13.00 27.02 -15.61
C GLY A 7 12.26 25.66 -15.52
N LEU A 8 12.20 24.89 -16.61
CA LEU A 8 11.62 23.56 -16.68
C LEU A 8 12.67 22.55 -17.13
N ILE A 9 12.86 21.51 -16.32
CA ILE A 9 13.84 20.45 -16.57
C ILE A 9 13.11 19.13 -16.71
N LYS A 10 13.40 18.42 -17.81
CA LYS A 10 12.91 17.05 -18.02
C LYS A 10 13.64 16.09 -17.08
N LEU A 11 12.89 15.12 -16.54
CA LEU A 11 13.43 14.01 -15.77
C LEU A 11 13.33 12.71 -16.57
N ILE A 12 14.36 11.86 -16.47
CA ILE A 12 14.25 10.43 -16.74
C ILE A 12 13.96 9.72 -15.43
N CYS A 13 12.89 8.94 -15.38
CA CYS A 13 12.35 8.40 -14.14
C CYS A 13 12.46 6.88 -14.09
N CYS A 14 12.53 6.34 -12.86
CA CYS A 14 12.73 4.92 -12.62
C CYS A 14 11.40 4.15 -12.72
N VAL A 15 11.45 2.91 -13.21
CA VAL A 15 10.33 1.96 -13.19
C VAL A 15 10.63 0.78 -12.28
N LYS A 16 9.66 0.39 -11.45
CA LYS A 16 9.66 -0.87 -10.70
C LYS A 16 8.77 -1.89 -11.40
N LYS A 17 9.33 -3.08 -11.63
CA LYS A 17 8.70 -4.20 -12.34
C LYS A 17 8.25 -5.30 -11.37
N SER A 18 7.55 -4.92 -10.31
CA SER A 18 7.01 -5.87 -9.33
C SER A 18 5.92 -6.73 -9.96
N ASP A 19 5.79 -7.98 -9.53
CA ASP A 19 4.89 -9.01 -10.07
C ASP A 19 3.39 -8.67 -9.97
N TRP A 20 3.02 -7.79 -9.04
CA TRP A 20 1.66 -7.28 -8.88
C TRP A 20 1.28 -6.23 -9.93
N GLY A 21 2.23 -5.74 -10.72
CA GLY A 21 2.00 -4.72 -11.74
C GLY A 21 1.24 -5.24 -12.97
N ARG A 22 0.54 -4.34 -13.66
CA ARG A 22 -0.06 -4.68 -14.97
C ARG A 22 1.01 -4.99 -16.02
N ILE A 23 0.68 -5.88 -16.94
CA ILE A 23 1.61 -6.41 -17.93
C ILE A 23 1.64 -5.54 -19.18
N GLY A 24 2.83 -5.27 -19.70
CA GLY A 24 3.03 -4.64 -21.00
C GLY A 24 2.25 -3.33 -21.18
N ARG A 25 1.64 -3.15 -22.35
CA ARG A 25 0.91 -1.92 -22.71
C ARG A 25 -0.35 -1.65 -21.89
N GLU A 26 -0.88 -2.64 -21.18
CA GLU A 26 -2.02 -2.45 -20.28
C GLU A 26 -1.64 -1.56 -19.08
N SER A 27 -0.37 -1.60 -18.68
CA SER A 27 0.14 -0.76 -17.60
C SER A 27 0.25 0.71 -18.00
N THR A 28 -0.37 1.59 -17.20
CA THR A 28 -0.17 3.04 -17.30
C THR A 28 1.30 3.40 -17.06
N VAL A 29 1.99 2.69 -16.16
CA VAL A 29 3.42 2.87 -15.90
C VAL A 29 4.25 2.55 -17.14
N ALA A 30 3.94 1.45 -17.86
CA ALA A 30 4.65 1.11 -19.09
C ALA A 30 4.49 2.18 -20.17
N ARG A 31 3.26 2.69 -20.37
CA ARG A 31 2.98 3.75 -21.34
C ARG A 31 3.65 5.07 -20.98
N LEU A 32 3.69 5.42 -19.69
CA LEU A 32 4.42 6.61 -19.20
C LEU A 32 5.93 6.45 -19.40
N TYR A 33 6.49 5.28 -19.08
CA TYR A 33 7.90 5.02 -19.27
C TYR A 33 8.32 5.12 -20.72
N TYR A 34 7.56 4.53 -21.65
CA TYR A 34 7.80 4.68 -23.08
C TYR A 34 7.79 6.14 -23.52
N ARG A 35 6.84 6.95 -23.03
CA ARG A 35 6.80 8.39 -23.34
C ARG A 35 7.96 9.17 -22.71
N ASN A 36 8.49 8.71 -21.58
CA ASN A 36 9.57 9.36 -20.87
C ASN A 36 10.95 9.09 -21.49
N THR A 37 11.19 7.85 -21.93
CA THR A 37 12.52 7.38 -22.37
C THR A 37 12.60 6.97 -23.84
N GLY A 38 11.46 6.74 -24.51
CA GLY A 38 11.42 6.14 -25.84
C GLY A 38 11.74 4.65 -25.88
N ILE A 39 12.02 4.02 -24.74
CA ILE A 39 12.36 2.59 -24.65
C ILE A 39 11.10 1.75 -24.89
N ASN A 40 11.17 0.81 -25.83
CA ASN A 40 10.06 -0.07 -26.19
C ASN A 40 9.53 -0.86 -24.98
N ILE A 41 8.21 -0.99 -24.92
CA ILE A 41 7.51 -1.74 -23.88
C ILE A 41 7.64 -3.24 -24.16
N ASP A 42 8.19 -3.97 -23.21
CA ASP A 42 8.14 -5.44 -23.21
C ASP A 42 6.71 -5.88 -22.87
N GLN A 43 6.07 -6.61 -23.79
CA GLN A 43 4.67 -7.01 -23.65
C GLN A 43 4.46 -8.13 -22.62
N ASN A 44 5.53 -8.78 -22.14
CA ASN A 44 5.44 -9.91 -21.20
C ASN A 44 5.89 -9.56 -19.78
N GLN A 45 6.31 -8.31 -19.55
CA GLN A 45 6.83 -7.87 -18.24
C GLN A 45 5.78 -7.07 -17.47
N PRO A 46 5.74 -7.18 -16.13
CA PRO A 46 4.95 -6.31 -15.30
C PRO A 46 5.61 -4.93 -15.15
N TYR A 47 4.77 -3.89 -15.08
CA TYR A 47 5.19 -2.50 -14.87
C TYR A 47 4.32 -1.93 -13.74
N ALA A 48 4.90 -1.86 -12.54
CA ALA A 48 4.16 -1.68 -11.30
C ALA A 48 4.18 -0.23 -10.79
N GLU A 49 5.37 0.38 -10.73
CA GLU A 49 5.55 1.74 -10.21
C GLU A 49 6.42 2.59 -11.14
N PHE A 50 6.06 3.85 -11.35
CA PHE A 50 6.87 4.88 -12.00
C PHE A 50 7.27 5.91 -10.93
N TRP A 51 8.57 6.02 -10.61
CA TRP A 51 9.09 6.82 -9.50
C TRP A 51 9.68 8.14 -9.98
N MET A 52 9.26 9.23 -9.36
CA MET A 52 9.71 10.59 -9.61
C MET A 52 10.20 11.21 -8.30
N GLY A 53 11.51 11.40 -8.18
CA GLY A 53 12.12 11.97 -6.99
C GLY A 53 13.60 11.61 -6.82
N THR A 54 14.09 11.77 -5.60
CA THR A 54 15.50 11.60 -5.23
C THR A 54 15.81 10.29 -4.50
N HIS A 55 14.85 9.37 -4.43
CA HIS A 55 14.99 8.14 -3.65
C HIS A 55 16.07 7.23 -4.24
N GLU A 56 17.02 6.78 -3.40
CA GLU A 56 18.23 6.06 -3.82
C GLU A 56 17.94 4.73 -4.52
N SER A 57 16.95 3.97 -4.06
CA SER A 57 16.56 2.73 -4.72
C SER A 57 15.95 2.93 -6.12
N GLY A 58 15.53 4.14 -6.50
CA GLY A 58 14.91 4.43 -7.79
C GLY A 58 15.09 5.89 -8.18
N PRO A 59 16.33 6.33 -8.46
CA PRO A 59 16.63 7.73 -8.69
C PRO A 59 16.00 8.21 -10.00
N SER A 60 15.56 9.47 -10.03
CA SER A 60 15.33 10.20 -11.27
C SER A 60 16.61 10.89 -11.72
N TYR A 61 16.76 11.12 -13.02
CA TYR A 61 17.90 11.78 -13.64
C TYR A 61 17.48 13.04 -14.38
N VAL A 62 18.36 14.04 -14.41
CA VAL A 62 18.10 15.33 -15.06
C VAL A 62 18.53 15.28 -16.53
N GLY A 63 17.64 15.75 -17.42
CA GLY A 63 17.89 15.86 -18.86
C GLY A 63 17.52 14.60 -19.64
N ASP A 64 18.30 14.30 -20.67
CA ASP A 64 18.06 13.18 -21.60
C ASP A 64 19.05 12.01 -21.42
N THR A 65 19.89 12.06 -20.38
CA THR A 65 20.85 10.98 -20.06
C THR A 65 20.80 10.64 -18.58
N GLU A 66 21.12 9.40 -18.22
CA GLU A 66 21.17 8.92 -16.83
C GLU A 66 22.50 9.23 -16.13
N ASN A 67 23.09 10.40 -16.40
CA ASN A 67 24.43 10.77 -15.92
C ASN A 67 24.44 11.64 -14.66
N LEU A 68 23.34 12.34 -14.37
CA LEU A 68 23.22 13.21 -13.22
C LEU A 68 21.89 12.96 -12.52
N THR A 69 21.94 12.44 -11.30
CA THR A 69 20.71 12.20 -10.53
C THR A 69 20.08 13.53 -10.13
N LEU A 70 18.76 13.51 -9.93
CA LEU A 70 18.02 14.66 -9.40
C LEU A 70 18.54 15.06 -8.01
N LYS A 71 18.96 14.09 -7.19
CA LYS A 71 19.55 14.34 -5.87
C LYS A 71 20.83 15.18 -6.00
N GLU A 72 21.79 14.73 -6.79
CA GLU A 72 23.06 15.46 -7.01
C GLU A 72 22.83 16.82 -7.67
N TRP A 73 21.85 16.92 -8.56
CA TRP A 73 21.51 18.21 -9.20
C TRP A 73 20.92 19.20 -8.18
N ILE A 74 20.03 18.76 -7.28
CA ILE A 74 19.48 19.59 -6.20
C ILE A 74 20.59 20.02 -5.23
N GLU A 75 21.50 19.12 -4.85
CA GLU A 75 22.64 19.46 -3.98
C GLU A 75 23.53 20.56 -4.58
N ARG A 76 23.69 20.57 -5.90
CA ARG A 76 24.43 21.62 -6.63
C ARG A 76 23.62 22.90 -6.83
N ASN A 77 22.28 22.84 -6.73
CA ASN A 77 21.36 23.93 -7.01
C ASN A 77 20.28 24.05 -5.91
N PRO A 78 20.64 24.19 -4.62
CA PRO A 78 19.69 24.04 -3.51
C PRO A 78 18.54 25.06 -3.55
N SER A 79 18.76 26.23 -4.14
CA SER A 79 17.76 27.30 -4.26
C SER A 79 16.47 26.87 -4.99
N VAL A 80 16.52 25.81 -5.80
CA VAL A 80 15.35 25.26 -6.53
C VAL A 80 14.26 24.73 -5.61
N LEU A 81 14.61 24.36 -4.37
CA LEU A 81 13.66 23.89 -3.37
C LEU A 81 12.89 25.04 -2.71
N GLY A 82 13.43 26.27 -2.78
CA GLY A 82 12.94 27.42 -2.04
C GLY A 82 13.31 27.39 -0.55
N GLU A 83 13.33 28.57 0.06
CA GLU A 83 13.80 28.76 1.45
C GLU A 83 13.03 27.93 2.48
N THR A 84 11.70 27.81 2.33
CA THR A 84 10.86 27.06 3.26
C THR A 84 11.26 25.59 3.34
N VAL A 85 11.55 24.96 2.19
CA VAL A 85 11.93 23.55 2.14
C VAL A 85 13.35 23.38 2.68
N LEU A 86 14.29 24.22 2.24
CA LEU A 86 15.68 24.20 2.70
C LEU A 86 15.79 24.34 4.23
N ASN A 87 15.04 25.27 4.82
CA ASN A 87 15.08 25.50 6.27
C ASN A 87 14.57 24.30 7.08
N LYS A 88 13.70 23.47 6.50
CA LYS A 88 13.05 22.37 7.23
C LYS A 88 13.64 20.99 6.91
N TRP A 89 14.09 20.76 5.68
CA TRP A 89 14.60 19.46 5.22
C TRP A 89 15.99 19.54 4.57
N GLY A 90 16.63 20.72 4.55
CA GLY A 90 17.89 20.90 3.84
C GLY A 90 17.73 20.60 2.35
N THR A 91 18.71 19.91 1.77
CA THR A 91 18.69 19.49 0.36
C THR A 91 17.83 18.25 0.10
N ASP A 92 17.23 17.66 1.13
CA ASP A 92 16.40 16.48 0.96
C ASP A 92 15.05 16.85 0.33
N PHE A 93 14.74 16.19 -0.77
CA PHE A 93 13.47 16.35 -1.46
C PHE A 93 12.37 15.64 -0.67
N PRO A 94 11.35 16.36 -0.13
CA PRO A 94 10.55 15.87 1.00
C PRO A 94 9.44 14.90 0.61
N PHE A 95 9.32 14.49 -0.65
CA PHE A 95 8.32 13.52 -1.09
C PHE A 95 8.82 12.67 -2.25
N LEU A 96 8.28 11.46 -2.37
CA LEU A 96 8.46 10.60 -3.53
C LEU A 96 7.13 10.51 -4.27
N PHE A 97 7.08 11.02 -5.50
CA PHE A 97 5.88 10.95 -6.31
C PHE A 97 5.89 9.68 -7.15
N LYS A 98 4.74 9.01 -7.24
CA LYS A 98 4.61 7.74 -7.94
C LYS A 98 3.35 7.67 -8.79
N VAL A 99 3.44 6.95 -9.91
CA VAL A 99 2.28 6.37 -10.59
C VAL A 99 2.32 4.87 -10.40
N LEU A 100 1.21 4.29 -9.94
CA LEU A 100 1.08 2.85 -9.75
C LEU A 100 0.15 2.27 -10.82
N SER A 101 0.46 1.07 -11.31
CA SER A 101 -0.44 0.31 -12.19
C SER A 101 -0.65 -1.09 -11.65
N VAL A 102 -1.72 -1.24 -10.88
CA VAL A 102 -2.00 -2.42 -10.04
C VAL A 102 -2.81 -3.47 -10.82
N ALA A 103 -2.35 -4.72 -10.80
CA ALA A 103 -3.05 -5.89 -11.34
C ALA A 103 -3.45 -6.90 -10.24
N LYS A 104 -2.63 -7.03 -9.18
CA LYS A 104 -2.92 -7.82 -7.98
C LYS A 104 -2.98 -6.92 -6.75
N ALA A 105 -3.79 -7.30 -5.76
CA ALA A 105 -3.89 -6.57 -4.50
C ALA A 105 -2.53 -6.49 -3.81
N LEU A 106 -2.21 -5.36 -3.19
CA LEU A 106 -0.96 -5.19 -2.46
C LEU A 106 -1.08 -5.77 -1.05
N SER A 107 0.05 -5.92 -0.36
CA SER A 107 0.07 -6.31 1.05
C SER A 107 -0.75 -5.36 1.91
N ILE A 108 -1.46 -5.90 2.90
CA ILE A 108 -2.04 -5.11 3.99
C ILE A 108 -0.88 -4.47 4.76
N GLN A 109 -0.92 -3.15 4.95
CA GLN A 109 0.20 -2.38 5.47
C GLN A 109 -0.28 -1.26 6.40
N ALA A 110 0.59 -0.91 7.35
CA ALA A 110 0.52 0.30 8.15
C ALA A 110 1.91 0.90 8.24
N HIS A 111 2.01 2.22 8.25
CA HIS A 111 3.29 2.93 8.40
C HIS A 111 3.42 3.48 9.81
N PRO A 112 4.60 3.36 10.44
CA PRO A 112 4.83 3.94 11.75
C PRO A 112 4.77 5.47 11.68
N ASP A 113 4.41 6.09 12.82
CA ASP A 113 4.68 7.51 13.02
C ASP A 113 6.19 7.76 13.21
N LYS A 114 6.59 9.03 13.38
CA LYS A 114 8.01 9.40 13.36
C LYS A 114 8.78 8.80 14.55
N ASP A 115 8.15 8.76 15.72
CA ASP A 115 8.77 8.25 16.95
C ASP A 115 8.95 6.74 16.88
N LEU A 116 7.92 6.03 16.39
CA LEU A 116 7.98 4.59 16.19
C LEU A 116 8.95 4.21 15.07
N ALA A 117 8.97 4.95 13.95
CA ALA A 117 9.91 4.71 12.85
C ALA A 117 11.37 4.82 13.31
N THR A 118 11.67 5.86 14.10
CA THR A 118 13.00 6.08 14.69
C THR A 118 13.42 4.92 15.58
N SER A 119 12.50 4.44 16.41
CA SER A 119 12.74 3.32 17.33
C SER A 119 12.98 2.01 16.56
N LEU A 120 12.12 1.72 15.59
CA LEU A 120 12.18 0.52 14.77
C LEU A 120 13.41 0.49 13.85
N HIS A 121 13.82 1.62 13.26
CA HIS A 121 15.05 1.71 12.46
C HIS A 121 16.28 1.39 13.31
N LYS A 122 16.33 1.89 14.55
CA LYS A 122 17.43 1.62 15.48
C LYS A 122 17.47 0.16 15.93
N GLU A 123 16.32 -0.44 16.21
CA GLU A 123 16.22 -1.82 16.72
C GLU A 123 16.34 -2.88 15.62
N GLN A 124 15.81 -2.59 14.43
CA GLN A 124 15.67 -3.54 13.32
C GLN A 124 16.01 -2.89 11.95
N PRO A 125 17.25 -2.40 11.75
CA PRO A 125 17.64 -1.63 10.55
C PRO A 125 17.57 -2.43 9.24
N SER A 126 17.55 -3.76 9.32
CA SER A 126 17.36 -4.60 8.13
C SER A 126 15.91 -4.58 7.64
N ALA A 127 14.93 -4.44 8.53
CA ALA A 127 13.50 -4.40 8.22
C ALA A 127 13.01 -2.96 7.98
N TYR A 128 13.47 -2.00 8.78
CA TYR A 128 13.11 -0.58 8.67
C TYR A 128 14.31 0.19 8.14
N LYS A 129 14.26 0.61 6.87
CA LYS A 129 15.43 1.12 6.13
C LYS A 129 15.81 2.56 6.47
N ASP A 130 14.88 3.30 7.06
CA ASP A 130 15.06 4.69 7.47
C ASP A 130 14.23 4.98 8.73
N ASP A 131 14.50 6.13 9.35
CA ASP A 131 13.87 6.57 10.59
C ASP A 131 12.59 7.40 10.36
N ASN A 132 12.03 7.41 9.15
CA ASN A 132 11.01 8.37 8.77
C ASN A 132 9.60 7.80 8.83
N HIS A 133 8.64 8.67 9.20
CA HIS A 133 7.24 8.36 8.97
C HIS A 133 6.93 8.36 7.47
N LYS A 134 5.86 7.68 7.06
CA LYS A 134 5.48 7.58 5.66
C LYS A 134 4.00 7.91 5.45
N PRO A 135 3.60 9.18 5.60
CA PRO A 135 2.26 9.60 5.20
C PRO A 135 2.12 9.45 3.68
N GLU A 136 1.05 8.80 3.24
CA GLU A 136 0.77 8.54 1.83
C GLU A 136 -0.57 9.15 1.42
N MET A 137 -0.67 9.56 0.16
CA MET A 137 -1.92 10.02 -0.45
C MET A 137 -2.07 9.34 -1.81
N ALA A 138 -3.24 8.74 -2.04
CA ALA A 138 -3.58 8.13 -3.32
C ALA A 138 -4.56 9.01 -4.09
N LEU A 139 -4.28 9.23 -5.37
CA LEU A 139 -5.20 9.86 -6.31
C LEU A 139 -5.55 8.87 -7.42
N ALA A 140 -6.82 8.54 -7.54
CA ALA A 140 -7.30 7.59 -8.53
C ALA A 140 -7.23 8.19 -9.96
N LEU A 141 -6.40 7.61 -10.82
CA LEU A 141 -6.32 7.95 -12.25
C LEU A 141 -7.30 7.12 -13.11
N THR A 142 -7.74 5.99 -12.56
CA THR A 142 -8.74 5.07 -13.10
C THR A 142 -9.64 4.65 -11.94
N GLU A 143 -10.63 3.80 -12.19
CA GLU A 143 -11.30 3.07 -11.10
C GLU A 143 -10.25 2.39 -10.20
N PHE A 144 -10.44 2.52 -8.89
CA PHE A 144 -9.48 2.16 -7.87
C PHE A 144 -10.22 1.63 -6.64
N GLU A 145 -9.80 0.46 -6.17
CA GLU A 145 -10.31 -0.19 -4.96
C GLU A 145 -9.19 -0.25 -3.91
N ALA A 146 -9.51 0.06 -2.65
CA ALA A 146 -8.57 -0.04 -1.54
C ALA A 146 -9.25 -0.42 -0.23
N LEU A 147 -8.50 -1.09 0.64
CA LEU A 147 -8.83 -1.23 2.05
C LEU A 147 -8.18 -0.08 2.82
N CYS A 148 -8.96 0.67 3.60
CA CYS A 148 -8.46 1.83 4.34
C CYS A 148 -9.17 1.94 5.70
N GLY A 149 -8.43 1.67 6.76
CA GLY A 149 -8.94 1.70 8.12
C GLY A 149 -9.79 0.48 8.49
N PHE A 150 -10.24 0.46 9.74
CA PHE A 150 -11.15 -0.56 10.25
C PHE A 150 -12.60 -0.20 9.91
N ILE A 151 -13.44 -1.23 9.77
CA ILE A 151 -14.90 -1.10 9.62
C ILE A 151 -15.54 -0.55 10.90
N SER A 152 -16.81 -0.12 10.82
CA SER A 152 -17.54 0.36 11.99
C SER A 152 -17.83 -0.78 12.99
N LEU A 153 -18.17 -0.41 14.23
CA LEU A 153 -18.52 -1.39 15.25
C LEU A 153 -19.75 -2.21 14.87
N GLU A 154 -20.75 -1.57 14.25
CA GLU A 154 -21.98 -2.22 13.79
C GLU A 154 -21.68 -3.25 12.71
N GLU A 155 -20.77 -2.91 11.80
CA GLU A 155 -20.33 -3.83 10.78
C GLU A 155 -19.52 -4.99 11.39
N LEU A 156 -18.63 -4.73 12.33
CA LEU A 156 -17.88 -5.77 13.03
C LEU A 156 -18.81 -6.73 13.79
N LYS A 157 -19.84 -6.20 14.46
CA LYS A 157 -20.90 -6.99 15.10
C LYS A 157 -21.63 -7.88 14.10
N LEU A 158 -21.99 -7.34 12.93
CA LEU A 158 -22.61 -8.11 11.86
C LEU A 158 -21.68 -9.24 11.36
N ILE A 159 -20.40 -8.95 11.19
CA ILE A 159 -19.41 -9.96 10.75
C ILE A 159 -19.32 -11.11 11.75
N VAL A 160 -19.15 -10.83 13.05
CA VAL A 160 -19.08 -11.90 14.06
C VAL A 160 -20.38 -12.68 14.19
N GLN A 161 -21.53 -12.10 13.81
CA GLN A 161 -22.82 -12.81 13.79
C GLN A 161 -23.04 -13.67 12.54
N THR A 162 -22.47 -13.27 11.39
CA THR A 162 -22.85 -13.83 10.07
C THR A 162 -21.72 -14.59 9.36
N VAL A 163 -20.50 -14.50 9.88
CA VAL A 163 -19.30 -15.14 9.34
C VAL A 163 -18.74 -16.12 10.40
N PRO A 164 -19.25 -17.37 10.46
CA PRO A 164 -18.84 -18.32 11.48
C PRO A 164 -17.34 -18.64 11.43
N GLU A 165 -16.71 -18.54 10.26
CA GLU A 165 -15.27 -18.74 10.08
C GLU A 165 -14.42 -17.72 10.86
N ILE A 166 -14.91 -16.47 10.99
CA ILE A 166 -14.25 -15.46 11.83
C ILE A 166 -14.41 -15.79 13.31
N VAL A 167 -15.56 -16.31 13.72
CA VAL A 167 -15.79 -16.75 15.11
C VAL A 167 -14.91 -17.95 15.46
N GLU A 168 -14.76 -18.90 14.53
CA GLU A 168 -13.87 -20.05 14.68
C GLU A 168 -12.42 -19.61 14.88
N LEU A 169 -11.97 -18.59 14.14
CA LEU A 169 -10.59 -18.10 14.18
C LEU A 169 -10.30 -17.23 15.41
N VAL A 170 -11.21 -16.34 15.79
CA VAL A 170 -11.00 -15.34 16.86
C VAL A 170 -11.49 -15.84 18.23
N GLY A 171 -12.35 -16.86 18.25
CA GLY A 171 -12.89 -17.47 19.47
C GLY A 171 -14.12 -16.76 20.04
N THR A 172 -15.02 -17.55 20.64
CA THR A 172 -16.33 -17.09 21.13
C THR A 172 -16.22 -15.95 22.15
N ALA A 173 -15.31 -16.06 23.11
CA ALA A 173 -15.11 -15.06 24.16
C ALA A 173 -14.80 -13.65 23.61
N ARG A 174 -14.03 -13.56 22.52
CA ARG A 174 -13.72 -12.27 21.87
C ARG A 174 -14.88 -11.75 21.06
N THR A 175 -15.61 -12.64 20.39
CA THR A 175 -16.81 -12.24 19.64
C THR A 175 -17.93 -11.77 20.55
N GLU A 176 -18.07 -12.35 21.74
CA GLU A 176 -19.00 -11.88 22.78
C GLU A 176 -18.61 -10.48 23.26
N GLN A 177 -17.31 -10.22 23.50
CA GLN A 177 -16.83 -8.87 23.82
C GLN A 177 -17.19 -7.84 22.75
N VAL A 178 -17.08 -8.20 21.46
CA VAL A 178 -17.50 -7.33 20.35
C VAL A 178 -19.00 -7.04 20.41
N LEU A 179 -19.83 -8.04 20.68
CA LEU A 179 -21.28 -7.91 20.74
C LEU A 179 -21.77 -7.05 21.91
N GLU A 180 -21.07 -7.14 23.05
CA GLU A 180 -21.35 -6.38 24.27
C GLU A 180 -20.96 -4.90 24.19
N LEU A 181 -20.09 -4.51 23.24
CA LEU A 181 -19.68 -3.12 23.08
C LEU A 181 -20.86 -2.23 22.69
N ASN A 182 -21.08 -1.13 23.40
CA ASN A 182 -22.08 -0.11 23.04
C ASN A 182 -21.41 1.19 22.60
N GLU A 183 -22.12 2.06 21.88
CA GLU A 183 -21.59 3.38 21.47
C GLU A 183 -21.12 4.22 22.68
N ASP A 184 -21.76 4.01 23.84
CA ASP A 184 -21.47 4.70 25.11
C ASP A 184 -20.23 4.16 25.86
N ASP A 185 -19.67 3.01 25.45
CA ASP A 185 -18.56 2.34 26.16
C ASP A 185 -17.21 3.09 26.09
N GLY A 186 -17.20 4.25 25.41
CA GLY A 186 -16.01 5.08 25.23
C GLY A 186 -15.04 4.51 24.20
N LYS A 187 -14.36 5.41 23.48
CA LYS A 187 -13.47 5.04 22.37
C LYS A 187 -12.33 4.10 22.78
N GLU A 188 -11.84 4.19 24.01
CA GLU A 188 -10.71 3.38 24.47
C GLU A 188 -11.07 1.91 24.69
N LYS A 189 -12.25 1.60 25.24
CA LYS A 189 -12.69 0.20 25.38
C LYS A 189 -12.88 -0.45 24.02
N GLY A 190 -13.50 0.26 23.07
CA GLY A 190 -13.66 -0.19 21.69
C GLY A 190 -12.32 -0.49 21.00
N LYS A 191 -11.32 0.39 21.16
CA LYS A 191 -9.96 0.17 20.63
C LYS A 191 -9.32 -1.09 21.20
N LEU A 192 -9.42 -1.33 22.52
CA LEU A 192 -8.81 -2.50 23.15
C LEU A 192 -9.44 -3.82 22.67
N VAL A 193 -10.76 -3.86 22.53
CA VAL A 193 -11.46 -5.04 21.99
C VAL A 193 -11.07 -5.27 20.54
N LEU A 194 -11.07 -4.22 19.71
CA LEU A 194 -10.66 -4.32 18.30
C LEU A 194 -9.20 -4.78 18.17
N GLN A 195 -8.30 -4.22 18.98
CA GLN A 195 -6.90 -4.63 19.05
C GLN A 195 -6.78 -6.10 19.41
N SER A 196 -7.54 -6.58 20.40
CA SER A 196 -7.52 -7.99 20.80
C SER A 196 -8.01 -8.91 19.68
N VAL A 197 -9.11 -8.56 19.01
CA VAL A 197 -9.65 -9.34 17.87
C VAL A 197 -8.65 -9.40 16.72
N PHE A 198 -8.07 -8.25 16.36
CA PHE A 198 -7.10 -8.18 15.28
C PHE A 198 -5.80 -8.92 15.63
N THR A 199 -5.37 -8.86 16.89
CA THR A 199 -4.18 -9.59 17.36
C THR A 199 -4.38 -11.09 17.24
N GLU A 200 -5.55 -11.62 17.63
CA GLU A 200 -5.86 -13.05 17.51
C GLU A 200 -5.85 -13.48 16.02
N LEU A 201 -6.52 -12.70 15.16
CA LEU A 201 -6.54 -12.94 13.72
C LEU A 201 -5.12 -13.02 13.13
N MET A 202 -4.27 -12.04 13.45
CA MET A 202 -2.92 -11.93 12.89
C MET A 202 -1.90 -12.88 13.53
N SER A 203 -2.21 -13.44 14.71
CA SER A 203 -1.34 -14.40 15.42
C SER A 203 -1.75 -15.86 15.20
N ALA A 204 -2.88 -16.09 14.53
CA ALA A 204 -3.37 -17.43 14.25
C ALA A 204 -2.37 -18.26 13.42
N ASN A 205 -2.32 -19.56 13.69
CA ASN A 205 -1.45 -20.47 12.95
C ASN A 205 -1.88 -20.53 11.48
N LYS A 206 -0.89 -20.52 10.57
CA LYS A 206 -1.12 -20.55 9.12
C LYS A 206 -2.03 -21.70 8.68
N ASP A 207 -1.86 -22.90 9.24
CA ASP A 207 -2.64 -24.08 8.84
C ASP A 207 -4.11 -23.93 9.26
N VAL A 208 -4.35 -23.34 10.44
CA VAL A 208 -5.70 -23.01 10.93
C VAL A 208 -6.34 -21.95 10.04
N VAL A 209 -5.59 -20.89 9.70
CA VAL A 209 -6.06 -19.85 8.78
C VAL A 209 -6.44 -20.46 7.43
N ALA A 210 -5.64 -21.38 6.89
CA ALA A 210 -5.93 -22.02 5.62
C ALA A 210 -7.20 -22.89 5.67
N GLU A 211 -7.38 -23.65 6.74
CA GLU A 211 -8.60 -24.45 6.94
C GLU A 211 -9.86 -23.55 7.01
N VAL A 212 -9.79 -22.47 7.78
CA VAL A 212 -10.88 -21.51 7.95
C VAL A 212 -11.20 -20.79 6.64
N ILE A 213 -10.20 -20.39 5.87
CA ILE A 213 -10.40 -19.80 4.53
C ILE A 213 -11.06 -20.82 3.60
N ALA A 214 -10.62 -22.07 3.57
CA ALA A 214 -11.23 -23.11 2.73
C ALA A 214 -12.74 -23.31 3.05
N LYS A 215 -13.11 -23.27 4.34
CA LYS A 215 -14.53 -23.29 4.78
C LYS A 215 -15.28 -22.06 4.28
N LEU A 216 -14.70 -20.87 4.45
CA LEU A 216 -15.30 -19.60 4.00
C LEU A 216 -15.58 -19.61 2.50
N ILE A 217 -14.58 -19.98 1.69
CA ILE A 217 -14.70 -20.05 0.22
C ILE A 217 -15.77 -21.07 -0.18
N SER A 218 -15.80 -22.23 0.45
CA SER A 218 -16.83 -23.25 0.21
C SER A 218 -18.24 -22.71 0.51
N ARG A 219 -18.42 -22.03 1.64
CA ARG A 219 -19.71 -21.41 2.01
C ARG A 219 -20.12 -20.31 1.03
N LEU A 220 -19.19 -19.48 0.58
CA LEU A 220 -19.46 -18.43 -0.40
C LEU A 220 -19.85 -19.01 -1.77
N HIS A 221 -19.23 -20.10 -2.22
CA HIS A 221 -19.65 -20.78 -3.45
C HIS A 221 -21.08 -21.33 -3.37
N VAL A 222 -21.46 -21.94 -2.24
CA VAL A 222 -22.85 -22.39 -2.02
C VAL A 222 -23.81 -21.20 -2.02
N LYS A 223 -23.47 -20.11 -1.33
CA LYS A 223 -24.30 -18.89 -1.33
C LYS A 223 -24.47 -18.29 -2.73
N ASN A 224 -23.42 -18.29 -3.55
CA ASN A 224 -23.45 -17.76 -4.91
C ASN A 224 -24.41 -18.52 -5.83
N GLN A 225 -24.76 -19.77 -5.50
CA GLN A 225 -25.79 -20.54 -6.22
C GLN A 225 -27.21 -20.14 -5.78
N ALA A 226 -27.36 -19.60 -4.57
CA ALA A 226 -28.66 -19.28 -3.97
C ALA A 226 -29.04 -17.80 -4.07
N ARG A 227 -28.04 -16.89 -4.06
CA ARG A 227 -28.23 -15.45 -4.19
C ARG A 227 -27.00 -14.77 -4.77
N GLU A 228 -27.18 -13.54 -5.22
CA GLU A 228 -26.06 -12.65 -5.55
C GLU A 228 -25.20 -12.37 -4.31
N LEU A 229 -23.87 -12.45 -4.47
CA LEU A 229 -22.90 -12.15 -3.43
C LEU A 229 -22.75 -10.65 -3.22
N THR A 230 -22.53 -10.22 -1.97
CA THR A 230 -22.22 -8.82 -1.68
C THR A 230 -20.85 -8.44 -2.26
N GLU A 231 -20.57 -7.15 -2.44
CA GLU A 231 -19.28 -6.66 -2.94
C GLU A 231 -18.10 -7.22 -2.11
N LYS A 232 -18.22 -7.25 -0.78
CA LYS A 232 -17.19 -7.81 0.11
C LYS A 232 -17.01 -9.33 -0.06
N GLU A 233 -18.10 -10.08 -0.23
CA GLU A 233 -18.02 -11.52 -0.52
C GLU A 233 -17.36 -11.78 -1.89
N GLN A 234 -17.64 -10.95 -2.89
CA GLN A 234 -16.98 -11.01 -4.20
C GLN A 234 -15.49 -10.67 -4.11
N VAL A 235 -15.12 -9.66 -3.32
CA VAL A 235 -13.72 -9.29 -3.05
C VAL A 235 -12.97 -10.47 -2.42
N VAL A 236 -13.56 -11.16 -1.44
CA VAL A 236 -12.95 -12.36 -0.81
C VAL A 236 -12.64 -13.43 -1.87
N LEU A 237 -13.62 -13.80 -2.71
CA LEU A 237 -13.41 -14.79 -3.78
C LEU A 237 -12.37 -14.32 -4.82
N ARG A 238 -12.27 -13.02 -5.07
CA ARG A 238 -11.28 -12.45 -6.00
C ARG A 238 -9.87 -12.47 -5.40
N LEU A 239 -9.72 -12.15 -4.11
CA LEU A 239 -8.44 -12.17 -3.41
C LEU A 239 -7.90 -13.59 -3.24
N GLU A 240 -8.75 -14.57 -2.97
CA GLU A 240 -8.34 -16.00 -2.90
C GLU A 240 -7.69 -16.48 -4.20
N LYS A 241 -8.18 -16.02 -5.36
CA LYS A 241 -7.56 -16.35 -6.65
C LYS A 241 -6.16 -15.76 -6.82
N GLN A 242 -5.87 -14.66 -6.13
CA GLN A 242 -4.56 -13.99 -6.17
C GLN A 242 -3.61 -14.54 -5.10
N TYR A 243 -4.16 -14.93 -3.95
CA TYR A 243 -3.45 -15.38 -2.75
C TYR A 243 -4.16 -16.62 -2.17
N PRO A 244 -4.05 -17.79 -2.82
CA PRO A 244 -4.68 -19.00 -2.32
C PRO A 244 -4.07 -19.42 -0.98
N ALA A 245 -4.93 -19.90 -0.08
CA ALA A 245 -4.54 -20.31 1.26
C ALA A 245 -3.62 -21.55 1.29
#